data_AF-A0A1P8ANJ0-F1
#
_entry.id   AF-A0A1P8ANJ0-F1
#
_cell.length_a   1.000
_cell.length_b   1.000
_cell.length_c   1.000
_cell.angle_alpha   90.00
_cell.angle_beta   90.00
_cell.angle_gamma   90.00
#
_symmetry.space_group_name_H-M   'P 1'
#
loop_
_entity.id
_entity.type
_entity.pdbx_description
1 polymer ?
#
loop_
_entity_poly.entity_id
_entity_poly.type
_entity_poly.pdbx_seq_one_letter_code
_entity_poly.pdbx_strand_id
1 'polypeptide(L)'
;MKAATRPIHAVTTWVRRQPPKVKGFLGVVSAMTALVLLRVIVHDHDNLFVAAEAVHSLGISVLIYKLTKERTCAGLSLKSQELTALFLAVRLYCSFVMEFDIHTLLDSATLVTTLFVIYMIRFKLKASYMDDKDNFAIYYVVIPCVVLSVLIHPSTHHHIINKISWAFCVYLEAVSVLPQLRVMQNTKIVEPFTAHYVFALGIARFLSCAHWVLQVCFLSSKLESLIV
;
A
#
# COMPACT_ATOMS: atom_id res chain seq x y z
N MET A 1 -1.94 -36.33 32.20
CA MET A 1 -2.27 -34.88 32.28
C MET A 1 -2.39 -34.33 30.87
N LYS A 2 -3.58 -33.89 30.43
CA LYS A 2 -3.78 -33.26 29.11
C LYS A 2 -3.15 -31.86 29.15
N ALA A 3 -2.17 -31.61 28.29
CA ALA A 3 -1.54 -30.29 28.16
C ALA A 3 -2.62 -29.26 27.81
N ALA A 4 -2.77 -28.22 28.64
CA ALA A 4 -3.62 -27.09 28.35
C ALA A 4 -3.06 -26.36 27.12
N THR A 5 -3.61 -26.65 25.94
CA THR A 5 -3.27 -25.92 24.72
C THR A 5 -3.68 -24.47 24.92
N ARG A 6 -2.69 -23.57 24.95
CA ARG A 6 -2.94 -22.12 25.02
C ARG A 6 -3.99 -21.73 23.98
N PRO A 7 -5.02 -20.95 24.32
CA PRO A 7 -6.14 -20.65 23.42
C PRO A 7 -5.67 -20.05 22.10
N ILE A 8 -4.60 -19.24 22.13
CA ILE A 8 -3.94 -18.69 20.95
C ILE A 8 -3.46 -19.80 20.01
N HIS A 9 -2.79 -20.84 20.53
CA HIS A 9 -2.28 -21.94 19.72
C HIS A 9 -3.40 -22.76 19.06
N ALA A 10 -4.53 -22.95 19.78
CA ALA A 10 -5.71 -23.62 19.23
C ALA A 10 -6.30 -22.82 18.06
N VAL A 11 -6.43 -21.50 18.21
CA VAL A 11 -6.90 -20.60 17.15
C VAL A 11 -5.96 -20.61 15.94
N THR A 12 -4.64 -20.46 16.15
CA THR A 12 -3.67 -20.45 15.03
C THR A 12 -3.69 -21.77 14.26
N THR A 13 -3.82 -22.89 14.98
CA THR A 13 -3.90 -24.22 14.35
C THR A 13 -5.20 -24.40 13.58
N TRP A 14 -6.32 -23.91 14.10
CA TRP A 14 -7.61 -23.94 13.42
C TRP A 14 -7.61 -23.10 12.14
N VAL A 15 -7.11 -21.86 12.19
CA VAL A 15 -7.01 -20.96 11.02
C VAL A 15 -6.17 -21.60 9.91
N ARG A 16 -5.04 -22.24 10.26
CA ARG A 16 -4.18 -22.91 9.29
C ARG A 16 -4.91 -24.02 8.51
N ARG A 17 -5.83 -24.74 9.17
CA ARG A 17 -6.61 -25.84 8.59
C ARG A 17 -7.78 -25.40 7.71
N GLN A 18 -8.17 -24.12 7.75
CA GLN A 18 -9.31 -23.63 6.98
C GLN A 18 -9.05 -23.60 5.47
N PRO A 19 -10.10 -23.82 4.64
CA PRO A 19 -9.98 -23.71 3.19
C PRO A 19 -9.70 -22.27 2.75
N PRO A 20 -9.14 -22.03 1.54
CA PRO A 20 -8.77 -20.70 1.06
C PRO A 20 -9.92 -19.69 1.11
N LYS A 21 -11.16 -20.13 0.83
CA LYS A 21 -12.37 -19.30 0.89
C LYS A 21 -12.62 -18.73 2.29
N VAL A 22 -12.50 -19.59 3.32
CA VAL A 22 -12.72 -19.19 4.72
C VAL A 22 -11.59 -18.29 5.20
N LYS A 23 -10.35 -18.54 4.78
CA LYS A 23 -9.20 -17.63 5.05
C LYS A 23 -9.42 -16.25 4.44
N GLY A 24 -9.91 -16.19 3.20
CA GLY A 24 -10.30 -14.94 2.54
C GLY A 24 -11.40 -14.21 3.31
N PHE A 25 -12.46 -14.92 3.71
CA PHE A 25 -13.55 -14.35 4.50
C PHE A 25 -13.08 -13.81 5.86
N LEU A 26 -12.29 -14.59 6.61
CA LEU A 26 -11.66 -14.14 7.86
C LEU A 26 -10.80 -12.90 7.64
N GLY A 27 -10.05 -12.85 6.55
CA GLY A 27 -9.27 -11.68 6.15
C GLY A 27 -10.15 -10.44 5.97
N VAL A 28 -11.24 -10.55 5.20
CA VAL A 28 -12.19 -9.45 4.97
C VAL A 28 -12.82 -8.98 6.28
N VAL A 29 -13.32 -9.91 7.11
CA VAL A 29 -13.92 -9.55 8.41
C VAL A 29 -12.89 -8.87 9.31
N SER A 30 -11.65 -9.35 9.35
CA SER A 30 -10.58 -8.72 10.15
C SER A 30 -10.26 -7.30 9.66
N ALA A 31 -10.23 -7.08 8.35
CA ALA A 31 -10.00 -5.77 7.75
C ALA A 31 -11.15 -4.82 8.04
N MET A 32 -12.41 -5.27 7.93
CA MET A 32 -13.59 -4.47 8.25
C MET A 32 -13.63 -4.09 9.73
N THR A 33 -13.33 -5.03 10.63
CA THR A 33 -13.23 -4.75 12.06
C THR A 33 -12.11 -3.74 12.35
N ALA A 34 -10.95 -3.87 11.70
CA ALA A 34 -9.86 -2.92 11.84
C ALA A 34 -10.27 -1.51 11.36
N LEU A 35 -11.01 -1.39 10.25
CA LEU A 35 -11.54 -0.11 9.76
C LEU A 35 -12.51 0.52 10.77
N VAL A 36 -13.43 -0.26 11.35
CA VAL A 36 -14.38 0.23 12.36
C VAL A 36 -13.63 0.68 13.62
N LEU A 37 -12.63 -0.07 14.07
CA LEU A 37 -11.81 0.32 15.21
C LEU A 37 -11.01 1.59 14.92
N LEU A 38 -10.39 1.71 13.75
CA LEU A 38 -9.69 2.93 13.33
C LEU A 38 -10.62 4.14 13.32
N ARG A 39 -11.86 3.99 12.84
CA ARG A 39 -12.88 5.05 12.89
C ARG A 39 -13.17 5.52 14.32
N VAL A 40 -13.26 4.59 15.27
CA VAL A 40 -13.59 4.89 16.67
C VAL A 40 -12.39 5.54 17.39
N ILE A 41 -11.18 5.09 17.09
CA ILE A 41 -9.96 5.49 17.80
C ILE A 41 -9.38 6.80 17.25
N VAL A 42 -9.37 6.99 15.93
CA VAL A 42 -8.67 8.09 15.27
C VAL A 42 -9.64 9.24 15.00
N HIS A 43 -9.67 10.22 15.91
CA HIS A 43 -10.47 11.45 15.74
C HIS A 43 -9.87 12.40 14.70
N ASP A 44 -8.54 12.54 14.62
CA ASP A 44 -7.86 13.36 13.62
C ASP A 44 -7.36 12.50 12.46
N HIS A 45 -8.07 12.55 11.33
CA HIS A 45 -7.77 11.72 10.16
C HIS A 45 -6.45 12.10 9.48
N ASP A 46 -6.02 13.36 9.58
CA ASP A 46 -4.76 13.85 8.98
C ASP A 46 -3.52 13.17 9.58
N ASN A 47 -3.58 12.82 10.87
CA ASN A 47 -2.51 12.06 11.55
C ASN A 47 -2.36 10.64 10.97
N LEU A 48 -3.44 10.05 10.45
CA LEU A 48 -3.38 8.72 9.83
C LEU A 48 -2.59 8.75 8.52
N PHE A 49 -2.77 9.80 7.73
CA PHE A 49 -2.06 9.98 6.45
C PHE A 49 -0.57 10.23 6.69
N VAL A 50 -0.23 11.15 7.61
CA VAL A 50 1.16 11.40 8.01
C VAL A 50 1.82 10.12 8.53
N ALA A 51 1.12 9.33 9.36
CA ALA A 51 1.62 8.07 9.86
C ALA A 51 1.86 7.05 8.73
N ALA A 52 0.94 6.94 7.77
CA ALA A 52 1.09 6.05 6.62
C ALA A 52 2.32 6.40 5.76
N GLU A 53 2.50 7.69 5.46
CA GLU A 53 3.65 8.21 4.71
C GLU A 53 4.97 8.04 5.48
N ALA A 54 4.98 8.28 6.80
CA ALA A 54 6.14 8.04 7.64
C ALA A 54 6.54 6.55 7.68
N VAL A 55 5.56 5.65 7.85
CA VAL A 55 5.81 4.20 7.80
C VAL A 55 6.32 3.79 6.43
N HIS A 56 5.79 4.38 5.35
CA HIS A 56 6.27 4.10 4.00
C HIS A 56 7.73 4.52 3.80
N SER A 57 8.08 5.75 4.21
CA SER A 57 9.44 6.29 4.14
C SER A 57 10.44 5.45 4.95
N LEU A 58 10.06 5.04 6.16
CA LEU A 58 10.84 4.10 6.97
C LEU A 58 11.01 2.75 6.27
N GLY A 59 9.95 2.20 5.68
CA GLY A 59 9.98 0.95 4.93
C GLY A 59 10.96 0.99 3.76
N ILE A 60 10.95 2.07 2.97
CA ILE A 60 11.90 2.26 1.88
C ILE A 60 13.34 2.46 2.39
N SER A 61 13.53 3.16 3.50
CA SER A 61 14.86 3.33 4.11
C SER A 61 15.47 1.99 4.53
N VAL A 62 14.66 1.11 5.13
CA VAL A 62 15.04 -0.27 5.48
C VAL A 62 15.35 -1.09 4.22
N LEU A 63 14.59 -0.91 3.14
CA LEU A 63 14.86 -1.56 1.86
C LEU A 63 16.20 -1.12 1.26
N ILE A 64 16.50 0.19 1.29
CA ILE A 64 17.76 0.75 0.81
C ILE A 64 18.94 0.18 1.60
N TYR A 65 18.80 0.09 2.93
CA TYR A 65 19.80 -0.55 3.78
C TYR A 65 20.09 -1.98 3.33
N LYS A 66 19.05 -2.79 3.09
CA LYS A 66 19.16 -4.16 2.57
C LYS A 66 19.93 -4.21 1.26
N LEU A 67 19.50 -3.44 0.26
CA LEU A 67 20.12 -3.44 -1.07
C LEU A 67 21.60 -3.03 -1.02
N THR A 68 21.94 -2.11 -0.11
CA THR A 68 23.30 -1.60 0.04
C THR A 68 24.22 -2.56 0.80
N LYS A 69 23.72 -3.19 1.86
CA LYS A 69 24.50 -4.07 2.75
C LYS A 69 24.52 -5.52 2.27
N GLU A 70 23.38 -6.09 1.96
CA GLU A 70 23.25 -7.50 1.56
C GLU A 70 23.54 -7.70 0.06
N ARG A 71 23.55 -6.61 -0.73
CA ARG A 71 23.86 -6.64 -2.17
C ARG A 71 23.01 -7.66 -2.94
N THR A 72 21.74 -7.79 -2.57
CA THR A 72 20.76 -8.66 -3.23
C THR A 72 19.39 -7.99 -3.29
N CYS A 73 18.70 -8.16 -4.42
CA CYS A 73 17.29 -7.78 -4.59
C CYS A 73 16.36 -9.00 -4.72
N ALA A 74 16.81 -10.19 -4.31
CA ALA A 74 16.00 -11.40 -4.32
C ALA A 74 14.69 -11.21 -3.52
N GLY A 75 13.58 -11.68 -4.10
CA GLY A 75 12.24 -11.56 -3.52
C GLY A 75 11.59 -10.17 -3.62
N LEU A 76 12.20 -9.20 -4.30
CA LEU A 76 11.59 -7.89 -4.58
C LEU A 76 10.97 -7.84 -5.97
N SER A 77 9.80 -7.22 -6.08
CA SER A 77 9.15 -6.93 -7.35
C SER A 77 9.57 -5.55 -7.84
N LEU A 78 10.19 -5.49 -9.01
CA LEU A 78 10.50 -4.24 -9.69
C LEU A 78 9.21 -3.53 -10.08
N LYS A 79 8.19 -4.29 -10.50
CA LYS A 79 6.90 -3.76 -10.93
C LYS A 79 6.15 -3.03 -9.83
N SER A 80 6.24 -3.51 -8.58
CA SER A 80 5.67 -2.80 -7.42
C SER A 80 6.38 -1.47 -7.14
N GLN A 81 7.71 -1.42 -7.33
CA GLN A 81 8.48 -0.17 -7.19
C GLN A 81 8.13 0.82 -8.30
N GLU A 82 7.96 0.36 -9.54
CA GLU A 82 7.54 1.19 -10.68
C GLU A 82 6.14 1.76 -10.51
N LEU A 83 5.18 0.94 -10.05
CA LEU A 83 3.85 1.41 -9.67
C LEU A 83 3.92 2.45 -8.55
N THR A 84 4.83 2.26 -7.59
CA THR A 84 5.03 3.19 -6.49
C THR A 84 5.58 4.53 -6.97
N ALA A 85 6.60 4.51 -7.84
CA ALA A 85 7.12 5.72 -8.47
C ALA A 85 6.05 6.42 -9.32
N LEU A 86 5.21 5.68 -10.05
CA LEU A 86 4.15 6.25 -10.88
C LEU A 86 3.12 7.01 -10.05
N PHE A 87 2.56 6.41 -9.00
CA PHE A 87 1.55 7.13 -8.21
C PHE A 87 2.18 8.30 -7.44
N LEU A 88 3.41 8.17 -6.92
CA LEU A 88 4.12 9.27 -6.24
C LEU A 88 4.38 10.44 -7.19
N ALA A 89 4.77 10.16 -8.44
CA ALA A 89 4.97 11.20 -9.44
C ALA A 89 3.68 11.95 -9.76
N VAL A 90 2.56 11.23 -9.92
CA VAL A 90 1.24 11.85 -10.18
C VAL A 90 0.76 12.63 -8.95
N ARG A 91 0.93 12.08 -7.74
CA ARG A 91 0.58 12.77 -6.49
C ARG A 91 1.39 14.05 -6.31
N LEU A 92 2.70 13.99 -6.56
CA LEU A 92 3.58 15.15 -6.48
C LEU A 92 3.15 16.24 -7.47
N TYR A 93 2.83 15.86 -8.71
CA TYR A 93 2.23 16.79 -9.69
C TYR A 93 0.93 17.41 -9.16
N CYS A 94 0.01 16.61 -8.63
CA CYS A 94 -1.25 17.11 -8.09
C CYS A 94 -1.01 18.07 -6.91
N SER A 95 -0.06 17.77 -6.03
CA SER A 95 0.31 18.64 -4.92
C SER A 95 0.85 19.97 -5.43
N PHE A 96 1.82 19.99 -6.36
CA PHE A 96 2.32 21.24 -6.92
C PHE A 96 1.24 22.13 -7.56
N VAL A 97 0.20 21.53 -8.14
CA VAL A 97 -0.88 22.26 -8.84
C VAL A 97 -2.03 22.64 -7.92
N MET A 98 -2.30 21.87 -6.87
CA MET A 98 -3.44 22.08 -5.96
C MET A 98 -3.04 22.82 -4.69
N GLU A 99 -1.95 22.43 -4.02
CA GLU A 99 -1.49 23.01 -2.74
C GLU A 99 -0.06 22.57 -2.41
N PHE A 100 0.84 23.52 -2.13
CA PHE A 100 2.21 23.24 -1.69
C PHE A 100 2.24 23.10 -0.17
N ASP A 101 2.54 21.90 0.33
CA ASP A 101 2.54 21.61 1.77
C ASP A 101 3.71 20.68 2.15
N ILE A 102 3.90 20.43 3.44
CA ILE A 102 4.92 19.52 3.97
C ILE A 102 4.79 18.09 3.42
N HIS A 103 3.60 17.69 2.98
CA HIS A 103 3.33 16.44 2.27
C HIS A 103 4.09 16.35 0.94
N THR A 104 4.23 17.47 0.22
CA THR A 104 5.02 17.55 -1.03
C THR A 104 6.47 17.15 -0.79
N LEU A 105 7.04 17.54 0.35
CA LEU A 105 8.42 17.22 0.73
C LEU A 105 8.57 15.72 1.04
N LEU A 106 7.63 15.13 1.78
CA LEU A 106 7.65 13.70 2.11
C LEU A 106 7.48 12.84 0.85
N ASP A 107 6.53 13.18 -0.01
CA ASP A 107 6.31 12.50 -1.29
C ASP A 107 7.56 12.59 -2.19
N SER A 108 8.19 13.77 -2.26
CA SER A 108 9.43 13.99 -3.02
C SER A 108 10.58 13.11 -2.51
N ALA A 109 10.81 13.11 -1.19
CA ALA A 109 11.85 12.28 -0.57
C ALA A 109 11.60 10.78 -0.84
N THR A 110 10.34 10.36 -0.76
CA THR A 110 9.94 8.98 -0.98
C THR A 110 10.05 8.58 -2.45
N LEU A 111 9.77 9.51 -3.39
CA LEU A 111 9.97 9.29 -4.82
C LEU A 111 11.46 9.13 -5.15
N VAL A 112 12.33 10.01 -4.65
CA VAL A 112 13.78 9.93 -4.88
C VAL A 112 14.35 8.60 -4.40
N THR A 113 13.97 8.18 -3.19
CA THR A 113 14.42 6.91 -2.61
C THR A 113 13.85 5.70 -3.36
N THR A 114 12.61 5.76 -3.85
CA THR A 114 12.02 4.73 -4.73
C THR A 114 12.78 4.63 -6.06
N LEU A 115 13.11 5.75 -6.69
CA LEU A 115 13.89 5.79 -7.93
C LEU A 115 15.28 5.20 -7.73
N PHE A 116 15.92 5.46 -6.58
CA PHE A 116 17.18 4.84 -6.22
C PHE A 116 17.07 3.31 -6.09
N VAL A 117 16.00 2.80 -5.47
CA VAL A 117 15.72 1.36 -5.41
C VAL A 117 15.55 0.76 -6.81
N ILE A 118 14.76 1.40 -7.68
CA ILE A 118 14.58 0.98 -9.08
C ILE A 118 15.92 0.93 -9.81
N TYR A 119 16.75 1.96 -9.66
CA TYR A 119 18.10 2.00 -10.22
C TYR A 119 18.96 0.84 -9.71
N MET A 120 18.95 0.58 -8.41
CA MET A 120 19.69 -0.53 -7.81
C MET A 120 19.26 -1.87 -8.40
N ILE A 121 17.95 -2.13 -8.53
CA ILE A 121 17.43 -3.39 -9.09
C ILE A 121 17.80 -3.52 -10.58
N ARG A 122 17.58 -2.48 -11.39
CA ARG A 122 17.77 -2.53 -12.85
C ARG A 122 19.23 -2.60 -13.28
N PHE A 123 20.14 -1.94 -12.55
CA PHE A 123 21.53 -1.76 -12.99
C PHE A 123 22.56 -2.43 -12.09
N LYS A 124 22.47 -2.27 -10.76
CA LYS A 124 23.51 -2.75 -9.83
C LYS A 124 23.31 -4.20 -9.39
N LEU A 125 22.06 -4.60 -9.18
CA LEU A 125 21.67 -5.89 -8.58
C LEU A 125 20.87 -6.77 -9.55
N LYS A 126 20.90 -6.45 -10.85
CA LYS A 126 20.16 -7.15 -11.91
C LYS A 126 20.38 -8.67 -11.88
N ALA A 127 21.58 -9.12 -11.52
CA ALA A 127 21.90 -10.55 -11.43
C ALA A 127 21.09 -11.31 -10.35
N SER A 128 20.69 -10.62 -9.27
CA SER A 128 19.88 -11.21 -8.18
C SER A 128 18.37 -11.02 -8.38
N TYR A 129 17.96 -10.33 -9.45
CA TYR A 129 16.55 -10.06 -9.75
C TYR A 129 15.88 -11.28 -10.37
N MET A 130 14.74 -11.69 -9.80
CA MET A 130 14.00 -12.90 -10.18
C MET A 130 12.90 -12.59 -11.19
N ASP A 131 13.29 -12.25 -12.43
CA ASP A 131 12.36 -11.84 -13.49
C ASP A 131 11.27 -12.89 -13.79
N ASP A 132 11.62 -14.17 -13.72
CA ASP A 132 10.70 -15.29 -13.93
C ASP A 132 9.58 -15.35 -12.87
N LYS A 133 9.82 -14.79 -11.67
CA LYS A 133 8.83 -14.71 -10.58
C LYS A 133 8.02 -13.43 -10.61
N ASP A 134 8.56 -12.32 -11.12
CA ASP A 134 7.88 -11.03 -11.24
C ASP A 134 7.04 -10.94 -12.52
N ASN A 135 6.17 -11.92 -12.74
CA ASN A 135 5.35 -12.06 -13.94
C ASN A 135 4.00 -11.32 -13.87
N PHE A 136 3.78 -10.49 -12.86
CA PHE A 136 2.54 -9.73 -12.70
C PHE A 136 2.38 -8.71 -13.84
N ALA A 137 1.23 -8.62 -14.49
CA ALA A 137 1.04 -7.65 -15.56
C ALA A 137 0.53 -6.33 -14.99
N ILE A 138 1.31 -5.26 -15.13
CA ILE A 138 1.02 -3.93 -14.54
C ILE A 138 -0.34 -3.37 -15.03
N TYR A 139 -0.74 -3.68 -16.27
CA TYR A 139 -2.01 -3.21 -16.83
C TYR A 139 -3.24 -3.72 -16.09
N TYR A 140 -3.18 -4.88 -15.43
CA TYR A 140 -4.27 -5.39 -14.58
C TYR A 140 -4.54 -4.50 -13.37
N VAL A 141 -3.59 -3.65 -13.00
CA VAL A 141 -3.72 -2.68 -11.92
C VAL A 141 -4.01 -1.29 -12.48
N VAL A 142 -3.22 -0.84 -13.45
CA VAL A 142 -3.32 0.53 -13.98
C VAL A 142 -4.67 0.79 -14.67
N ILE A 143 -5.16 -0.14 -15.50
CA ILE A 143 -6.41 0.07 -16.26
C ILE A 143 -7.62 0.23 -15.31
N PRO A 144 -7.86 -0.68 -14.35
CA PRO A 144 -8.94 -0.48 -13.38
C PRO A 144 -8.82 0.81 -12.59
N CYS A 145 -7.61 1.23 -12.19
CA CYS A 145 -7.41 2.49 -11.48
C CYS A 145 -7.78 3.71 -12.34
N VAL A 146 -7.45 3.70 -13.64
CA VAL A 146 -7.84 4.77 -14.58
C VAL A 146 -9.36 4.79 -14.80
N VAL A 147 -9.98 3.63 -15.00
CA VAL A 147 -11.44 3.55 -15.18
C VAL A 147 -12.15 4.04 -13.92
N LEU A 148 -11.73 3.57 -12.74
CA LEU A 148 -12.29 4.01 -11.47
C LEU A 148 -12.08 5.49 -11.23
N SER A 149 -10.92 6.07 -11.56
CA SER A 149 -10.67 7.49 -11.36
C SER A 149 -11.48 8.40 -12.28
N VAL A 150 -11.89 7.91 -13.45
CA VAL A 150 -12.81 8.64 -14.34
C VAL A 150 -14.25 8.54 -13.82
N LEU A 151 -14.66 7.39 -13.30
CA LEU A 151 -16.03 7.18 -12.80
C LEU A 151 -16.27 7.76 -11.41
N ILE A 152 -15.26 7.71 -10.55
CA ILE A 152 -15.30 8.08 -9.14
C ILE A 152 -14.09 8.98 -8.87
N HIS A 153 -14.33 10.29 -8.88
CA HIS A 153 -13.35 11.28 -8.46
C HIS A 153 -14.02 12.30 -7.53
N PRO A 154 -13.27 12.94 -6.63
CA PRO A 154 -13.84 13.96 -5.75
C PRO A 154 -14.42 15.13 -6.54
N SER A 155 -15.51 15.70 -6.04
CA SER A 155 -16.15 16.90 -6.60
C SER A 155 -15.58 18.16 -5.95
N THR A 156 -14.35 18.51 -6.30
CA THR A 156 -13.69 19.77 -5.87
C THR A 156 -13.73 20.84 -6.96
N HIS A 157 -13.43 22.09 -6.59
CA HIS A 157 -13.37 23.24 -7.51
C HIS A 157 -12.24 23.17 -8.55
N HIS A 158 -11.26 22.28 -8.37
CA HIS A 158 -10.14 22.11 -9.29
C HIS A 158 -10.55 21.59 -10.69
N HIS A 159 -9.67 21.80 -11.67
CA HIS A 159 -9.81 21.27 -13.03
C HIS A 159 -10.02 19.76 -13.04
N ILE A 160 -10.86 19.28 -13.97
CA ILE A 160 -11.25 17.87 -14.08
C ILE A 160 -10.05 16.92 -14.21
N ILE A 161 -9.01 17.33 -14.94
CA ILE A 161 -7.79 16.53 -15.12
C ILE A 161 -7.06 16.32 -13.79
N ASN A 162 -6.98 17.34 -12.93
CA ASN A 162 -6.32 17.24 -11.64
C ASN A 162 -7.09 16.34 -10.69
N LYS A 163 -8.44 16.40 -10.73
CA LYS A 163 -9.32 15.54 -9.93
C LYS A 163 -9.17 14.07 -10.30
N ILE A 164 -9.16 13.77 -11.60
CA ILE A 164 -8.99 12.40 -12.10
C ILE A 164 -7.56 11.91 -11.80
N SER A 165 -6.54 12.75 -12.01
CA SER A 165 -5.14 12.40 -11.71
C SER A 165 -4.92 12.09 -10.24
N TRP A 166 -5.52 12.88 -9.35
CA TRP A 166 -5.48 12.67 -7.92
C TRP A 166 -6.21 11.38 -7.52
N ALA A 167 -7.42 11.15 -8.04
CA ALA A 167 -8.14 9.90 -7.76
C ALA A 167 -7.37 8.67 -8.28
N PHE A 168 -6.74 8.79 -9.45
CA PHE A 168 -5.88 7.77 -10.02
C PHE A 168 -4.70 7.43 -9.10
N CYS A 169 -3.98 8.41 -8.57
CA CYS A 169 -2.82 8.12 -7.73
C CYS A 169 -3.23 7.49 -6.40
N VAL A 170 -4.35 7.90 -5.80
CA VAL A 170 -4.92 7.29 -4.59
C VAL A 170 -5.31 5.84 -4.83
N TYR A 171 -6.00 5.54 -5.94
CA TYR A 171 -6.38 4.17 -6.27
C TYR A 171 -5.16 3.31 -6.58
N LEU A 172 -4.20 3.85 -7.32
CA LEU A 172 -2.99 3.12 -7.68
C LEU A 172 -2.13 2.82 -6.45
N GLU A 173 -2.03 3.75 -5.50
CA GLU A 173 -1.35 3.55 -4.22
C GLU A 173 -1.91 2.34 -3.47
N ALA A 174 -3.23 2.24 -3.35
CA ALA A 174 -3.88 1.18 -2.58
C ALA A 174 -3.56 -0.24 -3.09
N VAL A 175 -3.30 -0.38 -4.40
CA VAL A 175 -3.09 -1.69 -5.05
C VAL A 175 -1.66 -1.90 -5.57
N SER A 176 -0.75 -0.92 -5.41
CA SER A 176 0.61 -1.01 -5.95
C SER A 176 1.46 -2.12 -5.32
N VAL A 177 1.04 -2.66 -4.17
CA VAL A 177 1.71 -3.77 -3.45
C VAL A 177 1.42 -5.15 -4.06
N LEU A 178 0.41 -5.28 -4.93
CA LEU A 178 -0.01 -6.58 -5.48
C LEU A 178 1.10 -7.36 -6.22
N PRO A 179 1.93 -6.75 -7.08
CA PRO A 179 3.05 -7.45 -7.72
C PRO A 179 4.04 -8.03 -6.70
N GLN A 180 4.31 -7.28 -5.62
CA GLN A 180 5.21 -7.71 -4.55
C GLN A 180 4.68 -8.94 -3.81
N LEU A 181 3.37 -8.96 -3.49
CA LEU A 181 2.72 -10.13 -2.89
C LEU A 181 2.76 -11.35 -3.83
N ARG A 182 2.57 -11.13 -5.14
CA ARG A 182 2.65 -12.19 -6.15
C ARG A 182 4.06 -12.79 -6.22
N VAL A 183 5.11 -11.98 -6.20
CA VAL A 183 6.50 -12.46 -6.15
C VAL A 183 6.75 -13.30 -4.91
N MET A 184 6.28 -12.87 -3.73
CA MET A 184 6.41 -13.65 -2.50
C MET A 184 5.67 -14.99 -2.56
N GLN A 185 4.49 -15.03 -3.16
CA GLN A 185 3.75 -16.29 -3.38
C GLN A 185 4.46 -17.23 -4.36
N ASN A 186 5.09 -16.65 -5.40
CA ASN A 186 5.82 -17.41 -6.41
C ASN A 186 7.21 -17.89 -5.91
N THR A 187 7.71 -17.28 -4.83
CA THR A 187 9.03 -17.57 -4.25
C THR A 187 8.90 -18.59 -3.12
N LYS A 188 9.51 -19.77 -3.28
CA LYS A 188 9.40 -20.86 -2.29
C LYS A 188 10.06 -20.54 -0.93
N ILE A 189 11.05 -19.65 -0.92
CA ILE A 189 11.79 -19.24 0.28
C ILE A 189 11.86 -17.72 0.27
N VAL A 190 11.09 -17.08 1.14
CA VAL A 190 11.16 -15.62 1.33
C VAL A 190 12.08 -15.34 2.51
N GLU A 191 13.10 -14.51 2.27
CA GLU A 191 13.97 -14.03 3.34
C GLU A 191 13.15 -13.30 4.41
N PRO A 192 13.37 -13.60 5.71
CA PRO A 192 12.61 -12.96 6.79
C PRO A 192 12.64 -11.44 6.70
N PHE A 193 13.78 -10.84 6.36
CA PHE A 193 13.90 -9.38 6.21
C PHE A 193 12.92 -8.82 5.19
N THR A 194 12.87 -9.41 3.98
CA THR A 194 11.92 -9.03 2.92
C THR A 194 10.48 -9.17 3.39
N ALA A 195 10.16 -10.24 4.12
CA ALA A 195 8.81 -10.45 4.64
C ALA A 195 8.37 -9.35 5.62
N HIS A 196 9.24 -8.93 6.55
CA HIS A 196 8.91 -7.85 7.49
C HIS A 196 8.74 -6.50 6.78
N TYR A 197 9.61 -6.19 5.82
CA TYR A 197 9.48 -4.99 4.98
C TYR A 197 8.14 -4.98 4.21
N VAL A 198 7.82 -6.05 3.49
CA VAL A 198 6.59 -6.11 2.69
C VAL A 198 5.35 -6.08 3.58
N PHE A 199 5.41 -6.68 4.77
CA PHE A 199 4.33 -6.60 5.74
C PHE A 199 4.11 -5.16 6.23
N ALA A 200 5.18 -4.44 6.61
CA ALA A 200 5.10 -3.05 7.00
C ALA A 200 4.59 -2.15 5.87
N LEU A 201 5.06 -2.39 4.63
CA LEU A 201 4.57 -1.71 3.43
C LEU A 201 3.07 -1.97 3.23
N GLY A 202 2.63 -3.22 3.40
CA GLY A 202 1.21 -3.58 3.31
C GLY A 202 0.35 -2.86 4.35
N ILE A 203 0.84 -2.73 5.59
CA ILE A 203 0.17 -1.94 6.63
C ILE A 203 0.08 -0.46 6.22
N ALA A 204 1.17 0.13 5.72
CA ALA A 204 1.15 1.52 5.26
C ALA A 204 0.09 1.74 4.17
N ARG A 205 0.03 0.85 3.16
CA ARG A 205 -0.99 0.90 2.09
C ARG A 205 -2.41 0.73 2.63
N PHE A 206 -2.61 -0.16 3.60
CA PHE A 206 -3.91 -0.35 4.24
C PHE A 206 -4.33 0.91 5.02
N LEU A 207 -3.42 1.55 5.74
CA LEU A 207 -3.70 2.79 6.46
C LEU A 207 -4.00 3.95 5.51
N SER A 208 -3.26 4.11 4.40
CA SER A 208 -3.59 5.08 3.35
C SER A 208 -5.00 4.83 2.80
N CYS A 209 -5.33 3.59 2.47
CA CYS A 209 -6.66 3.24 1.99
C CYS A 209 -7.76 3.52 3.03
N ALA A 210 -7.50 3.16 4.30
CA ALA A 210 -8.42 3.42 5.41
C ALA A 210 -8.68 4.92 5.59
N HIS A 211 -7.64 5.77 5.50
CA HIS A 211 -7.78 7.23 5.57
C HIS A 211 -8.83 7.72 4.57
N TRP A 212 -8.69 7.34 3.29
CA TRP A 212 -9.61 7.77 2.23
C TRP A 212 -11.03 7.23 2.42
N VAL A 213 -11.18 5.97 2.81
CA VAL A 213 -12.51 5.39 3.08
C VAL A 213 -13.19 6.13 4.23
N LEU A 214 -12.46 6.40 5.33
CA LEU A 214 -12.99 7.12 6.48
C LEU A 214 -13.39 8.55 6.11
N GLN A 215 -12.60 9.24 5.30
CA GLN A 215 -12.90 10.59 4.82
C GLN A 215 -14.20 10.62 3.99
N VAL A 216 -14.40 9.66 3.08
CA VAL A 216 -15.62 9.55 2.27
C VAL A 216 -16.84 9.25 3.16
N CYS A 217 -16.71 8.30 4.08
CA CYS A 217 -17.80 7.95 5.01
C CYS A 217 -18.18 9.11 5.94
N PHE A 218 -17.19 9.87 6.42
CA PHE A 218 -17.42 11.04 7.26
C PHE A 218 -18.17 12.13 6.49
N LEU A 219 -17.77 12.42 5.25
CA LEU A 219 -18.46 13.40 4.41
C LEU A 219 -19.92 13.01 4.14
N SER A 220 -20.18 11.73 3.85
CA SER A 220 -21.54 11.21 3.66
C SER A 220 -22.41 11.38 4.92
N SER A 221 -21.86 11.06 6.09
CA SER A 221 -22.58 11.15 7.37
C SER A 221 -22.95 12.61 7.71
N LYS A 222 -22.05 13.56 7.40
CA LYS A 222 -22.27 14.99 7.64
C LYS A 222 -23.35 15.56 6.71
N LEU A 223 -23.41 15.09 5.46
CA LEU A 223 -24.46 15.47 4.52
C LEU A 223 -25.84 14.99 5.00
N GLU A 224 -25.95 13.75 5.48
CA GLU A 224 -27.20 13.21 6.04
C GLU A 224 -27.68 14.01 7.26
N SER A 225 -26.78 14.42 8.15
CA SER A 225 -27.13 15.23 9.33
C SER A 225 -27.54 16.67 9.02
N LEU A 226 -27.27 17.18 7.82
CA LEU A 226 -27.69 18.51 7.37
C LEU A 226 -29.03 18.48 6.60
N ILE A 227 -29.48 17.28 6.21
CA ILE A 227 -30.72 17.07 5.43
C ILE A 227 -31.89 16.64 6.36
N VAL A 228 -31.59 16.21 7.59
CA VAL A 228 -32.57 15.89 8.65
C VAL A 228 -32.65 17.03 9.65
#